data_AF-A0A968YY36-F1
#
_entry.id   AF-A0A968YY36-F1
#
_cell.length_a   1.000
_cell.length_b   1.000
_cell.length_c   1.000
_cell.angle_alpha   90.00
_cell.angle_beta   90.00
_cell.angle_gamma   90.00
#
_symmetry.space_group_name_H-M   'P 1'
#
loop_
_entity.id
_entity.type
_entity.pdbx_description
1 polymer ?
#
loop_
_entity_poly.entity_id
_entity_poly.type
_entity_poly.pdbx_seq_one_letter_code
_entity_poly.pdbx_strand_id
1 'polypeptide(L)'
;MAITNHGFGHVTRTASVLAELQQRCPELLLIVVTTAPRWLLEAYLTSDFIHRQRRLDIGVVQGDSLTIDQGATLHELQQLQTTARELVEAESQFIKAQEVHLVLADIPPLATQIAKAAGVPCWMMGNFGWDLIYHQWGDEFSNIVTWVQDCFADCDRLFRLPFHSPMASFPSIEDVGLTGGQPRFTVEEIRAKLSLTVSKEQIVLLTFGGLGLNAIPYNNLEHFPDWQFITFDTHAPEQWPNLIKINGQAYRPVDIMPACGCIVSKPGYGTFAEACR
;
A
#
# COMPACT_ATOMS: atom_id res chain seq x y z
N MET A 1 -13.61 3.00 1.62
CA MET A 1 -12.35 2.32 1.24
C MET A 1 -11.90 1.40 2.36
N ALA A 2 -11.76 0.10 2.09
CA ALA A 2 -11.18 -0.88 3.02
C ALA A 2 -9.80 -1.30 2.52
N ILE A 3 -8.74 -1.15 3.32
CA ILE A 3 -7.37 -1.47 2.90
C ILE A 3 -6.89 -2.70 3.63
N THR A 4 -6.29 -3.66 2.90
CA THR A 4 -5.59 -4.78 3.54
C THR A 4 -4.64 -4.29 4.63
N ASN A 5 -4.57 -5.04 5.73
CA ASN A 5 -3.80 -4.72 6.92
C ASN A 5 -2.31 -5.05 6.78
N HIS A 6 -1.81 -5.11 5.55
CA HIS A 6 -0.44 -5.52 5.27
C HIS A 6 0.29 -4.46 4.44
N GLY A 7 1.39 -3.95 5.00
CA GLY A 7 2.37 -3.14 4.29
C GLY A 7 1.90 -1.74 3.87
N PHE A 8 2.76 -0.74 4.04
CA PHE A 8 2.44 0.63 3.60
C PHE A 8 2.25 0.77 2.09
N GLY A 9 2.74 -0.17 1.28
CA GLY A 9 2.56 -0.14 -0.17
C GLY A 9 1.08 -0.23 -0.60
N HIS A 10 0.26 -1.01 0.10
CA HIS A 10 -1.19 -1.06 -0.14
C HIS A 10 -1.86 0.26 0.26
N VAL A 11 -1.41 0.84 1.38
CA VAL A 11 -1.92 2.13 1.86
C VAL A 11 -1.61 3.25 0.86
N THR A 12 -0.36 3.37 0.41
CA THR A 12 0.05 4.47 -0.48
C THR A 12 -0.57 4.35 -1.88
N ARG A 13 -0.63 3.13 -2.45
CA ARG A 13 -1.28 2.93 -3.76
C ARG A 13 -2.78 3.26 -3.67
N THR A 14 -3.45 2.80 -2.61
CA THR A 14 -4.85 3.13 -2.36
C THR A 14 -5.03 4.63 -2.20
N ALA A 15 -4.23 5.26 -1.35
CA ALA A 15 -4.35 6.67 -1.05
C ALA A 15 -4.12 7.54 -2.30
N SER A 16 -3.28 7.09 -3.24
CA SER A 16 -3.13 7.76 -4.55
C SER A 16 -4.42 7.73 -5.39
N VAL A 17 -5.13 6.60 -5.41
CA VAL A 17 -6.42 6.48 -6.11
C VAL A 17 -7.48 7.34 -5.42
N LEU A 18 -7.55 7.27 -4.09
CA LEU A 18 -8.47 8.09 -3.30
C LEU A 18 -8.24 9.59 -3.47
N ALA A 19 -6.98 10.03 -3.57
CA ALA A 19 -6.66 11.43 -3.81
C ALA A 19 -7.19 11.90 -5.17
N GLU A 20 -7.07 11.08 -6.22
CA GLU A 20 -7.63 11.37 -7.53
C GLU A 20 -9.17 11.40 -7.49
N LEU A 21 -9.80 10.50 -6.73
CA LEU A 21 -11.25 10.51 -6.54
C LEU A 21 -11.73 11.79 -5.83
N GLN A 22 -11.03 12.27 -4.81
CA GLN A 22 -11.37 13.56 -4.16
C GLN A 22 -11.24 14.74 -5.12
N GLN A 23 -10.27 14.71 -6.04
CA GLN A 23 -10.12 15.77 -7.04
C GLN A 23 -11.23 15.75 -8.08
N ARG A 24 -11.64 14.56 -8.53
CA ARG A 24 -12.66 14.40 -9.59
C ARG A 24 -14.09 14.49 -9.08
N CYS A 25 -14.33 14.07 -7.85
CA CYS A 25 -15.64 14.08 -7.19
C CYS A 25 -15.50 14.72 -5.80
N PRO A 26 -15.36 16.06 -5.69
CA PRO A 26 -15.13 16.75 -4.42
C PRO A 26 -16.24 16.57 -3.37
N GLU A 27 -17.45 16.20 -3.81
CA GLU A 27 -18.61 15.89 -2.96
C GLU A 27 -18.54 14.49 -2.32
N LEU A 28 -17.60 13.63 -2.75
CA LEU A 28 -17.46 12.29 -2.24
C LEU A 28 -16.90 12.29 -0.81
N LEU A 29 -17.73 11.89 0.16
CA LEU A 29 -17.27 11.63 1.52
C LEU A 29 -16.49 10.30 1.58
N LEU A 30 -15.19 10.39 1.83
CA LEU A 30 -14.35 9.21 2.00
C LEU A 30 -14.34 8.71 3.44
N ILE A 31 -14.65 7.42 3.62
CA ILE A 31 -14.39 6.67 4.85
C ILE A 31 -13.29 5.65 4.56
N VAL A 32 -12.14 5.78 5.24
CA VAL A 32 -10.96 4.91 5.07
C VAL A 32 -10.83 3.99 6.27
N VAL A 33 -10.95 2.68 6.01
CA VAL A 33 -10.90 1.62 7.02
C VAL A 33 -9.56 0.90 6.93
N THR A 34 -8.71 1.11 7.93
CA THR A 34 -7.35 0.52 8.01
C THR A 34 -6.74 0.77 9.38
N THR A 35 -5.80 -0.09 9.83
CA THR A 35 -4.96 0.21 11.01
C THR A 35 -3.74 1.06 10.68
N ALA A 36 -3.50 1.38 9.40
CA ALA A 36 -2.41 2.27 9.00
C ALA A 36 -2.49 3.62 9.72
N PRO A 37 -1.35 4.23 10.05
CA PRO A 37 -1.34 5.47 10.78
C PRO A 37 -1.89 6.61 9.93
N ARG A 38 -2.65 7.52 10.56
CA ARG A 38 -3.33 8.64 9.89
C ARG A 38 -2.39 9.52 9.08
N TRP A 39 -1.18 9.77 9.58
CA TRP A 39 -0.17 10.60 8.91
C TRP A 39 0.17 10.07 7.50
N LEU A 40 0.12 8.76 7.28
CA LEU A 40 0.41 8.16 5.98
C LEU A 40 -0.72 8.41 4.98
N LEU A 41 -1.97 8.45 5.46
CA LEU A 41 -3.13 8.80 4.65
C LEU A 41 -3.10 10.29 4.30
N GLU A 42 -2.85 11.16 5.28
CA GLU A 42 -2.72 12.62 5.11
C GLU A 42 -1.55 13.02 4.21
N ALA A 43 -0.53 12.16 4.11
CA ALA A 43 0.54 12.33 3.14
C ALA A 43 0.03 12.30 1.68
N TYR A 44 -1.18 11.80 1.39
CA TYR A 44 -1.78 11.77 0.05
C TYR A 44 -3.13 12.50 -0.02
N LEU A 45 -3.99 12.31 0.98
CA LEU A 45 -5.33 12.87 1.07
C LEU A 45 -5.27 14.25 1.72
N THR A 46 -5.54 15.29 0.92
CA THR A 46 -5.48 16.69 1.38
C THR A 46 -6.86 17.26 1.74
N SER A 47 -7.93 16.62 1.29
CA SER A 47 -9.30 16.96 1.65
C SER A 47 -9.80 16.07 2.77
N ASP A 48 -10.87 16.50 3.46
CA ASP A 48 -11.42 15.78 4.61
C ASP A 48 -11.80 14.33 4.29
N PHE A 49 -11.51 13.45 5.24
CA PHE A 49 -11.89 12.04 5.22
C PHE A 49 -12.09 11.52 6.64
N ILE A 50 -12.90 10.47 6.77
CA ILE A 50 -13.12 9.77 8.03
C ILE A 50 -12.12 8.61 8.10
N HIS A 51 -11.26 8.60 9.13
CA HIS A 51 -10.35 7.48 9.41
C HIS A 51 -10.98 6.55 10.43
N ARG A 52 -11.30 5.32 10.02
CA ARG A 52 -11.83 4.26 10.88
C ARG A 52 -10.76 3.19 11.09
N GLN A 53 -10.23 3.10 12.31
CA GLN A 53 -9.22 2.10 12.64
C GLN A 53 -9.84 0.73 12.91
N ARG A 54 -9.83 -0.13 11.89
CA ARG A 54 -10.26 -1.52 11.96
C ARG A 54 -9.32 -2.39 11.12
N ARG A 55 -9.18 -3.65 11.53
CA ARG A 55 -8.48 -4.70 10.83
C ARG A 55 -9.52 -5.64 10.22
N LEU A 56 -9.56 -5.73 8.89
CA LEU A 56 -10.53 -6.55 8.15
C LEU A 56 -9.89 -7.81 7.55
N ASP A 57 -8.57 -7.91 7.62
CA ASP A 57 -7.77 -9.05 7.19
C ASP A 57 -6.42 -9.03 7.92
N ILE A 58 -5.59 -10.04 7.69
CA ILE A 58 -4.25 -10.17 8.26
C ILE A 58 -3.18 -9.84 7.22
N GLY A 59 -3.37 -10.31 5.98
CA GLY A 59 -2.32 -10.41 4.98
C GLY A 59 -1.23 -11.36 5.45
N VAL A 60 -0.03 -10.86 5.70
CA VAL A 60 1.10 -11.65 6.24
C VAL A 60 1.66 -11.00 7.49
N VAL A 61 1.86 -11.81 8.53
CA VAL A 61 2.62 -11.44 9.72
C VAL A 61 4.11 -11.50 9.38
N GLN A 62 4.82 -10.39 9.58
CA GLN A 62 6.24 -10.27 9.27
C GLN A 62 6.96 -9.57 10.43
N GLY A 63 8.16 -10.03 10.76
CA GLY A 63 9.02 -9.40 11.76
C GLY A 63 9.80 -8.19 11.22
N ASP A 64 10.15 -8.24 9.94
CA ASP A 64 10.79 -7.17 9.17
C ASP A 64 10.36 -7.24 7.69
N SER A 65 10.93 -6.40 6.83
CA SER A 65 10.61 -6.34 5.38
C SER A 65 10.91 -7.63 4.60
N LEU A 66 11.58 -8.63 5.19
CA LEU A 66 12.07 -9.83 4.50
C LEU A 66 11.63 -11.13 5.19
N THR A 67 11.29 -11.09 6.48
CA THR A 67 11.07 -12.28 7.31
C THR A 67 9.58 -12.49 7.57
N ILE A 68 9.02 -13.51 6.93
CA ILE A 68 7.62 -13.93 7.07
C ILE A 68 7.49 -14.96 8.20
N ASP A 69 6.47 -14.80 9.04
CA ASP A 69 6.05 -15.79 10.03
C ASP A 69 4.76 -16.49 9.58
N GLN A 70 4.91 -17.66 8.95
CA GLN A 70 3.77 -18.43 8.44
C GLN A 70 2.90 -18.97 9.58
N GLY A 71 3.50 -19.45 10.67
CA GLY A 71 2.76 -20.01 11.80
C GLY A 71 1.90 -18.97 12.50
N ALA A 72 2.46 -17.79 12.77
CA ALA A 72 1.69 -16.67 13.33
C ALA A 72 0.61 -16.19 12.34
N THR A 73 0.91 -16.15 11.03
CA THR A 73 -0.08 -15.78 10.01
C THR A 73 -1.26 -16.74 10.00
N LEU A 74 -1.02 -18.05 10.02
CA LEU A 74 -2.07 -19.07 10.07
C LEU A 74 -2.95 -18.92 11.31
N HIS A 75 -2.32 -18.75 12.49
CA HIS A 75 -3.02 -18.56 13.75
C HIS A 75 -3.95 -17.35 13.71
N GLU A 76 -3.45 -16.18 13.28
CA GLU A 76 -4.23 -14.95 13.20
C GLU A 76 -5.37 -15.06 12.18
N LEU A 77 -5.15 -15.75 11.05
CA LEU A 77 -6.20 -16.00 10.04
C LEU A 77 -7.30 -16.92 10.57
N GLN A 78 -6.96 -17.95 11.35
CA GLN A 78 -7.93 -18.84 12.00
C GLN A 78 -8.76 -18.10 13.07
N GLN A 79 -8.12 -17.22 13.85
CA GLN A 79 -8.83 -16.37 14.81
C GLN A 79 -9.77 -15.38 14.10
N LEU A 80 -9.31 -14.77 13.01
CA LEU A 80 -10.15 -13.90 12.19
C LEU A 80 -11.33 -14.67 11.58
N GLN A 81 -11.11 -15.87 11.04
CA GLN A 81 -12.17 -16.71 10.48
C GLN A 81 -13.22 -17.07 11.54
N THR A 82 -12.80 -17.35 12.77
CA THR A 82 -13.71 -17.67 13.90
C THR A 82 -14.58 -16.47 14.28
N THR A 83 -14.04 -15.25 14.22
CA THR A 83 -14.72 -14.00 14.63
C THR A 83 -15.34 -13.23 13.44
N ALA A 84 -15.18 -13.73 12.21
CA ALA A 84 -15.56 -13.05 10.99
C ALA A 84 -17.03 -12.64 10.98
N ARG A 85 -17.93 -13.49 11.46
CA ARG A 85 -19.38 -13.20 11.50
C ARG A 85 -19.70 -11.98 12.35
N GLU A 86 -19.08 -11.84 13.51
CA GLU A 86 -19.31 -10.71 14.42
C GLU A 86 -18.75 -9.42 13.80
N LEU A 87 -17.58 -9.50 13.16
CA LEU A 87 -16.97 -8.37 12.47
C LEU A 87 -17.81 -7.92 11.26
N VAL A 88 -18.32 -8.87 10.47
CA VAL A 88 -19.22 -8.62 9.32
C VAL A 88 -20.48 -7.91 9.78
N GLU A 89 -21.12 -8.40 10.85
CA GLU A 89 -22.32 -7.77 11.41
C GLU A 89 -22.03 -6.32 11.85
N ALA A 90 -21.00 -6.12 12.67
CA ALA A 90 -20.65 -4.81 13.21
C ALA A 90 -20.29 -3.79 12.11
N GLU A 91 -19.50 -4.18 11.11
CA GLU A 91 -19.12 -3.27 10.03
C GLU A 91 -20.27 -3.05 9.03
N SER A 92 -21.15 -4.03 8.82
CA SER A 92 -22.33 -3.84 7.98
C SER A 92 -23.34 -2.86 8.60
N GLN A 93 -23.53 -2.90 9.92
CA GLN A 93 -24.33 -1.93 10.66
C GLN A 93 -23.73 -0.54 10.57
N PHE A 94 -22.39 -0.42 10.65
CA PHE A 94 -21.70 0.84 10.46
C PHE A 94 -21.91 1.42 9.05
N ILE A 95 -21.76 0.59 8.00
CA ILE A 95 -22.01 1.01 6.60
C ILE A 95 -23.44 1.54 6.42
N LYS A 96 -24.43 0.84 6.97
CA LYS A 96 -25.84 1.27 6.95
C LYS A 96 -26.06 2.59 7.70
N ALA A 97 -25.50 2.72 8.90
CA ALA A 97 -25.63 3.92 9.72
C ALA A 97 -24.91 5.15 9.14
N GLN A 98 -23.91 4.95 8.29
CA GLN A 98 -23.20 6.02 7.59
C GLN A 98 -23.71 6.24 6.16
N GLU A 99 -24.78 5.56 5.76
CA GLU A 99 -25.37 5.65 4.42
C GLU A 99 -24.32 5.47 3.31
N VAL A 100 -23.38 4.53 3.51
CA VAL A 100 -22.35 4.24 2.52
C VAL A 100 -23.01 3.52 1.33
N HIS A 101 -22.71 3.98 0.11
CA HIS A 101 -23.33 3.46 -1.11
C HIS A 101 -22.45 2.48 -1.89
N LEU A 102 -21.16 2.40 -1.57
CA LEU A 102 -20.17 1.56 -2.26
C LEU A 102 -19.00 1.25 -1.31
N VAL A 103 -18.60 -0.01 -1.27
CA VAL A 103 -17.33 -0.43 -0.69
C VAL A 103 -16.31 -0.57 -1.81
N LEU A 104 -15.31 0.30 -1.85
CA LEU A 104 -14.07 0.07 -2.59
C LEU A 104 -13.03 -0.56 -1.65
N ALA A 105 -12.28 -1.56 -2.09
CA ALA A 105 -11.30 -2.23 -1.23
C ALA A 105 -9.97 -2.59 -1.92
N ASP A 106 -8.87 -2.56 -1.18
CA ASP A 106 -7.55 -3.03 -1.58
C ASP A 106 -7.30 -4.40 -0.97
N ILE A 107 -7.99 -5.39 -1.55
CA ILE A 107 -7.91 -6.84 -1.31
C ILE A 107 -8.10 -7.40 0.13
N PRO A 108 -8.75 -6.75 1.13
CA PRO A 108 -9.13 -7.47 2.34
C PRO A 108 -10.30 -8.43 2.01
N PRO A 109 -10.20 -9.75 2.25
CA PRO A 109 -11.24 -10.70 1.85
C PRO A 109 -12.62 -10.39 2.45
N LEU A 110 -12.67 -10.03 3.74
CA LEU A 110 -13.94 -9.77 4.44
C LEU A 110 -14.74 -8.57 3.91
N ALA A 111 -14.16 -7.69 3.11
CA ALA A 111 -14.89 -6.53 2.58
C ALA A 111 -16.09 -6.93 1.71
N THR A 112 -16.02 -8.05 0.97
CA THR A 112 -17.15 -8.53 0.16
C THR A 112 -18.32 -8.97 1.05
N GLN A 113 -18.06 -9.76 2.08
CA GLN A 113 -19.08 -10.23 3.02
C GLN A 113 -19.71 -9.06 3.80
N ILE A 114 -18.89 -8.09 4.22
CA ILE A 114 -19.34 -6.87 4.88
C ILE A 114 -20.29 -6.07 3.96
N ALA A 115 -19.89 -5.82 2.72
CA ALA A 115 -20.68 -5.08 1.74
C ALA A 115 -21.99 -5.79 1.40
N LYS A 116 -21.93 -7.12 1.19
CA LYS A 116 -23.09 -7.97 0.92
C LYS A 116 -24.09 -7.95 2.08
N ALA A 117 -23.62 -8.06 3.33
CA ALA A 117 -24.48 -7.95 4.51
C ALA A 117 -25.07 -6.55 4.68
N ALA A 118 -24.36 -5.51 4.22
CA ALA A 118 -24.85 -4.15 4.21
C ALA A 118 -25.82 -3.84 3.06
N GLY A 119 -25.85 -4.67 2.00
CA GLY A 119 -26.67 -4.48 0.81
C GLY A 119 -26.11 -3.46 -0.17
N VAL A 120 -24.79 -3.30 -0.22
CA VAL A 120 -24.09 -2.34 -1.09
C VAL A 120 -23.07 -3.05 -1.98
N PRO A 121 -22.74 -2.53 -3.17
CA PRO A 121 -21.71 -3.13 -4.02
C PRO A 121 -20.33 -3.12 -3.36
N CYS A 122 -19.54 -4.15 -3.66
CA CYS A 122 -18.14 -4.28 -3.29
C CYS A 122 -17.26 -4.33 -4.54
N TRP A 123 -16.49 -3.28 -4.76
CA TRP A 123 -15.43 -3.23 -5.76
C TRP A 123 -14.07 -3.38 -5.10
N MET A 124 -13.15 -4.05 -5.79
CA MET A 124 -11.78 -4.21 -5.32
C MET A 124 -10.77 -3.67 -6.33
N MET A 125 -9.57 -3.34 -5.85
CA MET A 125 -8.41 -3.08 -6.68
C MET A 125 -7.23 -3.91 -6.18
N GLY A 126 -6.42 -4.44 -7.09
CA GLY A 126 -5.23 -5.21 -6.72
C GLY A 126 -4.56 -5.87 -7.91
N ASN A 127 -3.33 -6.33 -7.71
CA ASN A 127 -2.59 -7.15 -8.66
C ASN A 127 -2.46 -8.62 -8.20
N PHE A 128 -2.86 -8.95 -6.97
CA PHE A 128 -2.95 -10.33 -6.50
C PHE A 128 -3.98 -10.40 -5.37
N GLY A 129 -4.51 -11.60 -5.12
CA GLY A 129 -5.31 -11.90 -3.93
C GLY A 129 -4.48 -12.66 -2.90
N TRP A 130 -4.88 -12.61 -1.63
CA TRP A 130 -4.19 -13.31 -0.54
C TRP A 130 -4.24 -14.84 -0.68
N ASP A 131 -5.25 -15.37 -1.36
CA ASP A 131 -5.36 -16.78 -1.74
C ASP A 131 -4.12 -17.29 -2.49
N LEU A 132 -3.55 -16.47 -3.39
CA LEU A 132 -2.31 -16.81 -4.09
C LEU A 132 -1.14 -17.04 -3.11
N ILE A 133 -1.01 -16.16 -2.12
CA ILE A 133 0.09 -16.21 -1.15
C ILE A 133 -0.07 -17.41 -0.24
N TYR A 134 -1.27 -17.58 0.33
CA TYR A 134 -1.56 -18.67 1.26
C TYR A 134 -1.48 -20.05 0.59
N HIS A 135 -1.87 -20.16 -0.68
CA HIS A 135 -1.76 -21.41 -1.44
C HIS A 135 -0.30 -21.90 -1.55
N GLN A 136 0.69 -20.99 -1.59
CA GLN A 136 2.10 -21.37 -1.69
C GLN A 136 2.69 -21.92 -0.39
N TRP A 137 1.97 -21.80 0.73
CA TRP A 137 2.44 -22.22 2.05
C TRP A 137 1.97 -23.62 2.45
N GLY A 138 1.34 -24.36 1.53
CA GLY A 138 1.06 -25.77 1.70
C GLY A 138 -0.28 -26.11 2.36
N ASP A 139 -0.47 -27.40 2.62
CA ASP A 139 -1.79 -27.98 2.92
C ASP A 139 -2.45 -27.40 4.16
N GLU A 140 -1.67 -26.96 5.15
CA GLU A 140 -2.16 -26.35 6.39
C GLU A 140 -2.97 -25.05 6.15
N PHE A 141 -2.71 -24.35 5.04
CA PHE A 141 -3.45 -23.15 4.64
C PHE A 141 -4.68 -23.45 3.78
N SER A 142 -4.94 -24.69 3.35
CA SER A 142 -5.99 -25.03 2.38
C SER A 142 -7.39 -24.55 2.78
N ASN A 143 -7.73 -24.66 4.06
CA ASN A 143 -9.02 -24.18 4.58
C ASN A 143 -9.13 -22.65 4.53
N ILE A 144 -8.03 -21.95 4.80
CA ILE A 144 -7.96 -20.49 4.71
C ILE A 144 -8.00 -20.03 3.25
N VAL A 145 -7.29 -20.72 2.35
CA VAL A 145 -7.33 -20.46 0.91
C VAL A 145 -8.77 -20.55 0.41
N THR A 146 -9.46 -21.67 0.67
CA THR A 146 -10.86 -21.86 0.27
C THR A 146 -11.73 -20.73 0.80
N TRP A 147 -11.62 -20.41 2.09
CA TRP A 147 -12.41 -19.34 2.70
C TRP A 147 -12.15 -17.96 2.10
N VAL A 148 -10.90 -17.62 1.77
CA VAL A 148 -10.54 -16.36 1.11
C VAL A 148 -11.06 -16.34 -0.34
N GLN A 149 -10.99 -17.45 -1.05
CA GLN A 149 -11.55 -17.58 -2.41
C GLN A 149 -13.07 -17.39 -2.40
N ASP A 150 -13.78 -18.00 -1.45
CA ASP A 150 -15.22 -17.82 -1.27
C ASP A 150 -15.57 -16.35 -0.99
N CYS A 151 -14.74 -15.65 -0.21
CA CYS A 151 -14.92 -14.21 -0.01
C CYS A 151 -14.75 -13.44 -1.34
N PHE A 152 -13.68 -13.69 -2.09
CA PHE A 152 -13.43 -12.98 -3.35
C PHE A 152 -14.46 -13.27 -4.44
N ALA A 153 -15.11 -14.44 -4.40
CA ALA A 153 -16.20 -14.81 -5.31
C ALA A 153 -17.44 -13.90 -5.17
N ASP A 154 -17.62 -13.27 -4.01
CA ASP A 154 -18.68 -12.29 -3.74
C ASP A 154 -18.33 -10.86 -4.18
N CYS A 155 -17.18 -10.65 -4.85
CA CYS A 155 -16.77 -9.33 -5.35
C CYS A 155 -17.54 -8.95 -6.63
N ASP A 156 -18.18 -7.78 -6.66
CA ASP A 156 -18.95 -7.31 -7.81
C ASP A 156 -18.07 -6.86 -8.98
N ARG A 157 -16.87 -6.33 -8.69
CA ARG A 157 -15.89 -5.90 -9.69
C ARG A 157 -14.49 -5.80 -9.12
N LEU A 158 -13.51 -6.35 -9.83
CA LEU A 158 -12.09 -6.14 -9.57
C LEU A 158 -11.48 -5.23 -10.63
N PHE A 159 -10.89 -4.11 -10.23
CA PHE A 159 -9.94 -3.35 -11.03
C PHE A 159 -8.55 -3.98 -10.88
N ARG A 160 -8.17 -4.83 -11.84
CA ARG A 160 -6.93 -5.59 -11.80
C ARG A 160 -5.78 -4.73 -12.31
N LEU A 161 -4.85 -4.45 -11.41
CA LEU A 161 -3.70 -3.60 -11.65
C LEU A 161 -2.63 -4.34 -12.47
N PRO A 162 -1.72 -3.66 -13.19
CA PRO A 162 -0.63 -4.32 -13.92
C PRO A 162 0.27 -5.18 -13.01
N PHE A 163 1.06 -6.08 -13.62
CA PHE A 163 1.87 -7.07 -12.90
C PHE A 163 1.02 -8.01 -12.03
N HIS A 164 -0.15 -8.38 -12.55
CA HIS A 164 -1.11 -9.19 -11.81
C HIS A 164 -0.87 -10.69 -11.92
N SER A 165 -1.35 -11.40 -10.91
CA SER A 165 -1.66 -12.82 -11.01
C SER A 165 -2.99 -13.05 -11.77
N PRO A 166 -3.39 -14.29 -12.08
CA PRO A 166 -4.67 -14.54 -12.75
C PRO A 166 -5.89 -13.99 -11.99
N MET A 167 -5.85 -13.97 -10.65
CA MET A 167 -6.95 -13.53 -9.77
C MET A 167 -8.29 -14.23 -10.10
N ALA A 168 -8.24 -15.55 -10.33
CA ALA A 168 -9.37 -16.35 -10.83
C ALA A 168 -10.57 -16.45 -9.87
N SER A 169 -10.37 -16.15 -8.59
CA SER A 169 -11.41 -16.13 -7.55
C SER A 169 -12.38 -14.96 -7.71
N PHE A 170 -12.07 -13.97 -8.55
CA PHE A 170 -12.91 -12.80 -8.80
C PHE A 170 -13.77 -13.02 -10.07
N PRO A 171 -15.10 -12.87 -9.99
CA PRO A 171 -16.00 -13.20 -11.10
C PRO A 171 -16.03 -12.14 -12.21
N SER A 172 -15.75 -10.88 -11.89
CA SER A 172 -15.74 -9.76 -12.84
C SER A 172 -14.44 -8.98 -12.70
N ILE A 173 -13.63 -8.97 -13.76
CA ILE A 173 -12.29 -8.38 -13.77
C ILE A 173 -12.21 -7.33 -14.89
N GLU A 174 -11.75 -6.14 -14.53
CA GLU A 174 -11.45 -5.03 -15.42
C GLU A 174 -9.96 -4.67 -15.28
N ASP A 175 -9.18 -4.91 -16.34
CA ASP A 175 -7.76 -4.53 -16.34
C ASP A 175 -7.60 -3.01 -16.47
N VAL A 176 -6.78 -2.42 -15.60
CA VAL A 176 -6.55 -0.97 -15.55
C VAL A 176 -5.06 -0.63 -15.59
N GLY A 177 -4.76 0.68 -15.66
CA GLY A 177 -3.39 1.19 -15.71
C GLY A 177 -2.66 1.16 -14.36
N LEU A 178 -1.40 1.61 -14.39
CA LEU A 178 -0.59 1.78 -13.18
C LEU A 178 -1.18 2.85 -12.26
N THR A 179 -1.22 2.54 -10.97
CA THR A 179 -1.56 3.51 -9.91
C THR A 179 -0.29 4.13 -9.34
N GLY A 180 -0.42 5.28 -8.69
CA GLY A 180 0.71 5.95 -8.05
C GLY A 180 0.41 7.42 -7.74
N GLY A 181 1.15 7.99 -6.79
CA GLY A 181 1.06 9.42 -6.50
C GLY A 181 1.48 10.28 -7.68
N GLN A 182 0.99 11.51 -7.72
CA GLN A 182 1.58 12.56 -8.57
C GLN A 182 2.62 13.33 -7.75
N PRO A 183 3.82 13.62 -8.31
CA PRO A 183 4.79 14.50 -7.66
C PRO A 183 4.18 15.87 -7.36
N ARG A 184 4.40 16.37 -6.15
CA ARG A 184 3.93 17.70 -5.71
C ARG A 184 4.86 18.84 -6.09
N PHE A 185 6.11 18.51 -6.40
CA PHE A 185 7.17 19.48 -6.64
C PHE A 185 7.77 19.25 -8.01
N THR A 186 8.22 20.35 -8.61
CA THR A 186 9.05 20.32 -9.80
C THR A 186 10.45 19.78 -9.49
N VAL A 187 11.14 19.32 -10.53
CA VAL A 187 12.53 18.84 -10.39
C VAL A 187 13.43 19.98 -9.88
N GLU A 188 13.22 21.20 -10.37
CA GLU A 188 13.98 22.39 -9.98
C GLU A 188 13.81 22.71 -8.50
N GLU A 189 12.58 22.63 -7.98
CA GLU A 189 12.30 22.83 -6.56
C GLU A 189 12.98 21.76 -5.69
N ILE A 190 12.92 20.49 -6.07
CA ILE A 190 13.59 19.41 -5.33
C ILE A 190 15.11 19.61 -5.35
N ARG A 191 15.68 19.95 -6.51
CA ARG A 191 17.12 20.21 -6.63
C ARG A 191 17.56 21.38 -5.76
N ALA A 192 16.79 22.46 -5.73
CA ALA A 192 17.09 23.61 -4.89
C ALA A 192 16.96 23.28 -3.39
N LYS A 193 15.85 22.64 -2.98
CA LYS A 193 15.58 22.35 -1.56
C LYS A 193 16.53 21.31 -0.96
N LEU A 194 17.02 20.38 -1.78
CA LEU A 194 17.94 19.32 -1.35
C LEU A 194 19.40 19.61 -1.71
N SER A 195 19.69 20.80 -2.26
CA SER A 195 21.05 21.18 -2.69
C SER A 195 21.69 20.14 -3.61
N LEU A 196 20.93 19.66 -4.61
CA LEU A 196 21.41 18.67 -5.59
C LEU A 196 22.28 19.37 -6.64
N THR A 197 23.57 19.03 -6.65
CA THR A 197 24.60 19.67 -7.47
C THR A 197 25.02 18.82 -8.66
N VAL A 198 24.74 17.51 -8.65
CA VAL A 198 25.16 16.58 -9.73
C VAL A 198 24.08 16.41 -10.80
N SER A 199 24.45 15.78 -11.93
CA SER A 199 23.51 15.44 -13.00
C SER A 199 22.48 14.41 -12.51
N LYS A 200 21.30 14.36 -13.15
CA LYS A 200 20.21 13.45 -12.76
C LYS A 200 20.69 12.00 -12.69
N GLU A 201 21.49 11.59 -13.67
CA GLU A 201 22.04 10.24 -13.83
C GLU A 201 22.89 9.80 -12.64
N GLN A 202 23.42 10.75 -11.86
CA GLN A 202 24.25 10.54 -10.69
C GLN A 202 23.50 10.71 -9.36
N ILE A 203 22.18 10.88 -9.40
CA ILE A 203 21.32 11.01 -8.22
C ILE A 203 20.54 9.70 -8.02
N VAL A 204 20.71 9.10 -6.85
CA VAL A 204 20.11 7.80 -6.50
C VAL A 204 19.14 7.97 -5.34
N LEU A 205 17.90 7.52 -5.51
CA LEU A 205 16.95 7.39 -4.41
C LEU A 205 17.08 6.00 -3.76
N LEU A 206 17.44 5.96 -2.48
CA LEU A 206 17.39 4.77 -1.64
C LEU A 206 16.05 4.74 -0.90
N THR A 207 15.14 3.84 -1.29
CA THR A 207 13.80 3.76 -0.69
C THR A 207 13.35 2.31 -0.50
N PHE A 208 13.16 1.89 0.76
CA PHE A 208 12.82 0.50 1.08
C PHE A 208 11.44 0.34 1.76
N GLY A 209 10.61 1.39 1.73
CA GLY A 209 9.28 1.38 2.32
C GLY A 209 9.27 1.52 3.84
N GLY A 210 8.08 1.33 4.45
CA GLY A 210 7.82 1.73 5.84
C GLY A 210 8.29 0.78 6.95
N LEU A 211 8.65 -0.46 6.62
CA LEU A 211 9.14 -1.43 7.60
C LEU A 211 10.66 -1.42 7.75
N GLY A 212 11.35 -0.52 7.02
CA GLY A 212 12.80 -0.35 7.09
C GLY A 212 13.58 -1.58 6.59
N LEU A 213 14.90 -1.45 6.66
CA LEU A 213 15.86 -2.57 6.55
C LEU A 213 16.66 -2.63 7.84
N ASN A 214 17.13 -3.82 8.21
CA ASN A 214 18.01 -4.00 9.37
C ASN A 214 19.29 -3.16 9.27
N ALA A 215 19.82 -3.00 8.05
CA ALA A 215 20.86 -2.01 7.75
C ALA A 215 20.92 -1.74 6.24
N ILE A 216 21.24 -0.51 5.86
CA ILE A 216 21.76 -0.17 4.53
C ILE A 216 23.29 -0.01 4.68
N PRO A 217 24.12 -0.65 3.84
CA PRO A 217 25.58 -0.55 3.93
C PRO A 217 26.07 0.80 3.38
N TYR A 218 25.77 1.88 4.10
CA TYR A 218 26.10 3.26 3.70
C TYR A 218 27.61 3.50 3.55
N ASN A 219 28.47 2.65 4.12
CA ASN A 219 29.91 2.71 3.90
C ASN A 219 30.28 2.57 2.42
N ASN A 220 29.49 1.85 1.62
CA ASN A 220 29.75 1.69 0.19
C ASN A 220 29.58 3.00 -0.60
N LEU A 221 28.96 4.03 -0.01
CA LEU A 221 28.81 5.34 -0.66
C LEU A 221 30.16 6.05 -0.87
N GLU A 222 31.21 5.66 -0.13
CA GLU A 222 32.57 6.17 -0.30
C GLU A 222 33.16 5.86 -1.68
N HIS A 223 32.68 4.79 -2.32
CA HIS A 223 33.10 4.39 -3.67
C HIS A 223 32.46 5.23 -4.78
N PHE A 224 31.52 6.13 -4.43
CA PHE A 224 30.78 6.97 -5.38
C PHE A 224 30.85 8.45 -4.98
N PRO A 225 32.05 9.06 -4.92
CA PRO A 225 32.22 10.44 -4.46
C PRO A 225 31.57 11.48 -5.39
N ASP A 226 31.40 11.16 -6.67
CA ASP A 226 30.80 12.04 -7.68
C ASP A 226 29.27 11.88 -7.80
N TRP A 227 28.64 11.13 -6.88
CA TRP A 227 27.20 10.84 -6.87
C TRP A 227 26.52 11.47 -5.66
N GLN A 228 25.20 11.63 -5.71
CA GLN A 228 24.40 12.01 -4.55
C GLN A 228 23.32 10.96 -4.29
N PHE A 229 23.17 10.57 -3.02
CA PHE A 229 22.21 9.57 -2.57
C PHE A 229 21.17 10.25 -1.70
N ILE A 230 19.89 9.93 -1.89
CA ILE A 230 18.79 10.45 -1.09
C ILE A 230 18.14 9.29 -0.35
N THR A 231 17.90 9.44 0.95
CA THR A 231 17.25 8.42 1.78
C THR A 231 16.16 9.00 2.68
N PHE A 232 15.12 8.22 2.93
CA PHE A 232 14.07 8.51 3.92
C PHE A 232 14.30 7.78 5.25
N ASP A 233 15.41 7.05 5.37
CA ASP A 233 15.80 6.38 6.61
C ASP A 233 16.24 7.40 7.66
N THR A 234 15.42 7.56 8.70
CA THR A 234 15.67 8.52 9.80
C THR A 234 16.92 8.17 10.61
N HIS A 235 17.36 6.91 10.56
CA HIS A 235 18.56 6.42 11.25
C HIS A 235 19.81 6.45 10.37
N ALA A 236 19.71 6.99 9.14
CA ALA A 236 20.85 7.05 8.26
C ALA A 236 22.00 7.90 8.85
N PRO A 237 23.25 7.43 8.70
CA PRO A 237 24.45 8.11 9.19
C PRO A 237 24.62 9.48 8.55
N GLU A 238 25.10 10.44 9.32
CA GLU A 238 25.35 11.82 8.83
C GLU A 238 26.79 12.05 8.39
N GLN A 239 27.70 11.07 8.59
CA GLN A 239 29.11 11.26 8.25
C GLN A 239 29.42 11.29 6.74
N TRP A 240 28.50 10.87 5.88
CA TRP A 240 28.73 10.77 4.44
C TRP A 240 28.25 12.04 3.72
N PRO A 241 29.16 12.84 3.12
CA PRO A 241 28.80 14.12 2.53
C PRO A 241 27.94 14.00 1.27
N ASN A 242 27.95 12.83 0.62
CA ASN A 242 27.13 12.50 -0.55
C ASN A 242 25.78 11.86 -0.20
N LEU A 243 25.42 11.76 1.09
CA LEU A 243 24.14 11.23 1.55
C LEU A 243 23.22 12.34 2.07
N ILE A 244 22.07 12.48 1.45
CA ILE A 244 21.03 13.44 1.80
C ILE A 244 19.92 12.68 2.53
N LYS A 245 19.79 12.95 3.82
CA LYS A 245 18.72 12.40 4.65
C LYS A 245 17.50 13.32 4.62
N ILE A 246 16.37 12.80 4.14
CA ILE A 246 15.08 13.48 4.21
C ILE A 246 14.48 13.24 5.59
N ASN A 247 14.33 14.33 6.36
CA ASN A 247 13.69 14.28 7.66
C ASN A 247 12.21 14.68 7.56
N GLY A 248 11.36 14.01 8.35
CA GLY A 248 9.93 14.31 8.44
C GLY A 248 9.11 13.77 7.28
N GLN A 249 7.92 14.36 7.09
CA GLN A 249 6.87 13.88 6.17
C GLN A 249 6.55 14.87 5.04
N ALA A 250 7.39 15.89 4.86
CA ALA A 250 7.17 16.95 3.88
C ALA A 250 7.28 16.45 2.42
N TYR A 251 8.07 15.40 2.20
CA TYR A 251 8.25 14.76 0.90
C TYR A 251 7.85 13.30 0.98
N ARG A 252 7.38 12.77 -0.15
CA ARG A 252 7.21 11.34 -0.38
C ARG A 252 8.28 10.86 -1.35
N PRO A 253 8.58 9.54 -1.41
CA PRO A 253 9.47 8.99 -2.42
C PRO A 253 9.10 9.44 -3.85
N VAL A 254 7.81 9.39 -4.21
CA VAL A 254 7.31 9.82 -5.53
C VAL A 254 7.59 11.28 -5.86
N ASP A 255 7.73 12.14 -4.84
CA ASP A 255 8.07 13.55 -5.05
C ASP A 255 9.55 13.74 -5.46
N ILE A 256 10.41 12.78 -5.11
CA ILE A 256 11.85 12.81 -5.34
C ILE A 256 12.24 12.07 -6.62
N MET A 257 11.51 11.00 -6.98
CA MET A 257 11.79 10.15 -8.13
C MET A 257 12.11 10.92 -9.43
N PRO A 258 11.38 12.00 -9.81
CA PRO A 258 11.66 12.71 -11.06
C PRO A 258 13.07 13.34 -11.14
N ALA A 259 13.66 13.67 -9.99
CA ALA A 259 15.00 14.24 -9.88
C ALA A 259 16.13 13.19 -9.88
N CYS A 260 15.80 11.91 -9.78
CA CYS A 260 16.77 10.81 -9.68
C CYS A 260 16.95 10.07 -11.01
N GLY A 261 18.17 9.66 -11.30
CA GLY A 261 18.51 8.80 -12.45
C GLY A 261 18.35 7.32 -12.13
N CYS A 262 18.39 6.94 -10.86
CA CYS A 262 18.23 5.57 -10.40
C CYS A 262 17.45 5.50 -9.08
N ILE A 263 16.65 4.44 -8.92
CA ILE A 263 15.91 4.14 -7.70
C ILE A 263 16.36 2.75 -7.24
N VAL A 264 16.88 2.68 -6.01
CA VAL A 264 17.22 1.42 -5.34
C VAL A 264 16.15 1.15 -4.29
N SER A 265 15.42 0.05 -4.47
CA SER A 265 14.27 -0.31 -3.64
C SER A 265 14.07 -1.82 -3.58
N LYS A 266 13.23 -2.27 -2.66
CA LYS A 266 12.58 -3.58 -2.76
C LYS A 266 11.65 -3.62 -3.99
N PRO A 267 11.38 -4.79 -4.59
CA PRO A 267 10.50 -4.93 -5.76
C PRO A 267 9.01 -4.81 -5.38
N GLY A 268 8.64 -3.73 -4.67
CA GLY A 268 7.27 -3.44 -4.29
C GLY A 268 6.50 -2.82 -5.43
N TYR A 269 5.25 -3.25 -5.63
CA TYR A 269 4.36 -2.75 -6.69
C TYR A 269 4.30 -1.21 -6.73
N GLY A 270 4.07 -0.55 -5.58
CA GLY A 270 3.89 0.91 -5.53
C GLY A 270 5.09 1.69 -6.07
N THR A 271 6.30 1.40 -5.57
CA THR A 271 7.52 2.06 -6.04
C THR A 271 7.76 1.81 -7.52
N PHE A 272 7.57 0.57 -7.98
CA PHE A 272 7.78 0.22 -9.39
C PHE A 272 6.76 0.89 -10.30
N ALA A 273 5.48 0.90 -9.90
CA ALA A 273 4.41 1.55 -10.64
C ALA A 273 4.63 3.07 -10.74
N GLU A 274 5.09 3.72 -9.67
CA GLU A 274 5.44 5.14 -9.69
C GLU A 274 6.67 5.43 -10.56
N ALA A 275 7.68 4.57 -10.54
CA ALA A 275 8.88 4.72 -11.37
C ALA A 275 8.62 4.52 -12.88
N CYS A 276 7.57 3.77 -13.24
CA CYS A 276 7.17 3.53 -14.63
C CYS A 276 6.25 4.62 -15.22
N ARG A 277 5.77 5.56 -14.40
CA ARG A 277 4.85 6.64 -14.81
C ARG A 277 5.59 7.92 -15.11
#